data_AF-A0A820MKH0-F1
#
_entry.id   AF-A0A820MKH0-F1
#
_cell.length_a   1.000
_cell.length_b   1.000
_cell.length_c   1.000
_cell.angle_alpha   90.00
_cell.angle_beta   90.00
_cell.angle_gamma   90.00
#
_symmetry.space_group_name_H-M   'P 1'
#
loop_
_entity.id
_entity.type
_entity.pdbx_description
1 polymer ?
#
loop_
_entity_poly.entity_id
_entity_poly.type
_entity_poly.pdbx_seq_one_letter_code
_entity_poly.pdbx_strand_id
1 'polypeptide(L)'
;DLDNIIEHLNDLFRIVHSTNFKTSVRALQLLFRLSEQRSEIDDRYYNALYKKLSEPEWKNSKMLSTFLNLIFKSMLKDSMEARIRAFIKRLLQ
;
A
#
# COMPACT_ATOMS: atom_id res chain seq x y z
N ASP A 1 -13.48 21.53 2.04
CA ASP A 1 -13.42 20.57 3.15
C ASP A 1 -13.43 19.09 2.76
N LEU A 2 -14.15 18.64 1.73
CA LEU A 2 -13.97 17.28 1.16
C LEU A 2 -12.96 17.26 -0.01
N ASP A 3 -13.02 18.27 -0.89
CA ASP A 3 -12.15 18.37 -2.07
C ASP A 3 -10.67 18.44 -1.70
N ASN A 4 -10.33 19.24 -0.67
CA ASN A 4 -8.96 19.30 -0.12
C ASN A 4 -8.47 17.92 0.35
N ILE A 5 -9.33 17.07 0.92
CA ILE A 5 -8.93 15.73 1.37
C ILE A 5 -8.66 14.82 0.17
N ILE A 6 -9.47 14.93 -0.88
CA ILE A 6 -9.30 14.17 -2.14
C ILE A 6 -8.01 14.59 -2.84
N GLU A 7 -7.68 15.89 -2.87
CA GLU A 7 -6.41 16.38 -3.40
C GLU A 7 -5.22 15.83 -2.62
N HIS A 8 -5.21 15.94 -1.29
CA HIS A 8 -4.14 15.38 -0.47
C HIS A 8 -4.00 13.85 -0.63
N LEU A 9 -5.11 13.13 -0.80
CA LEU A 9 -5.08 11.69 -1.13
C LEU A 9 -4.40 11.45 -2.47
N ASN A 10 -4.74 12.23 -3.49
CA ASN A 10 -4.11 12.12 -4.81
C ASN A 10 -2.61 12.40 -4.76
N ASP A 11 -2.17 13.37 -3.96
CA ASP A 11 -0.76 13.64 -3.74
C ASP A 11 -0.03 12.50 -3.03
N LEU A 12 -0.66 11.87 -2.03
CA LEU A 12 -0.10 10.66 -1.39
C LEU A 12 0.07 9.52 -2.39
N PHE A 13 -0.92 9.27 -3.24
CA PHE A 13 -0.81 8.26 -4.30
C PHE A 13 0.30 8.62 -5.30
N ARG A 14 0.46 9.89 -5.65
CA ARG A 14 1.57 10.35 -6.50
C ARG A 14 2.92 10.06 -5.83
N ILE A 15 3.06 10.38 -4.54
CA ILE A 15 4.29 10.12 -3.76
C ILE A 15 4.67 8.63 -3.75
N VAL A 16 3.70 7.72 -3.62
CA VAL A 16 3.97 6.27 -3.65
C VAL A 16 4.61 5.81 -4.97
N HIS A 17 4.33 6.51 -6.07
CA HIS A 17 4.82 6.14 -7.40
C HIS A 17 6.06 6.93 -7.85
N SER A 18 6.27 8.15 -7.33
CA SER A 18 7.34 9.05 -7.80
C SER A 18 8.54 9.15 -6.86
N THR A 19 8.51 8.50 -5.70
CA THR A 19 9.56 8.63 -4.69
C THR A 19 10.25 7.30 -4.40
N ASN A 20 11.38 7.37 -3.68
CA ASN A 20 12.11 6.18 -3.26
C ASN A 20 11.25 5.24 -2.40
N PHE A 21 11.68 3.98 -2.30
CA PHE A 21 10.97 2.94 -1.55
C PHE A 21 10.63 3.35 -0.11
N LYS A 22 11.56 3.98 0.62
CA LYS A 22 11.35 4.37 2.03
C LYS A 22 10.19 5.35 2.16
N THR A 23 10.17 6.40 1.35
CA THR A 23 9.10 7.41 1.36
C THR A 23 7.79 6.79 0.90
N SER A 24 7.83 5.94 -0.14
CA SER A 24 6.67 5.20 -0.63
C SER A 24 6.02 4.33 0.45
N VAL A 25 6.81 3.60 1.24
CA VAL A 25 6.31 2.78 2.37
C VAL A 25 5.64 3.65 3.42
N ARG A 26 6.20 4.82 3.75
CA ARG A 26 5.58 5.74 4.73
C ARG A 26 4.25 6.29 4.21
N ALA A 27 4.16 6.68 2.94
CA ALA A 27 2.91 7.10 2.33
C ALA A 27 1.87 5.97 2.30
N LEU A 28 2.28 4.74 1.96
CA LEU A 28 1.41 3.56 2.01
C LEU A 28 0.89 3.25 3.43
N GLN A 29 1.69 3.46 4.48
CA GLN A 29 1.22 3.31 5.86
C GLN A 29 0.13 4.33 6.20
N LEU A 30 0.24 5.57 5.73
CA LEU A 30 -0.80 6.58 5.93
C LEU A 30 -2.08 6.21 5.14
N LEU A 31 -1.93 5.80 3.88
CA LEU A 31 -3.04 5.35 3.05
C LEU A 31 -3.75 4.14 3.66
N PHE A 32 -3.03 3.21 4.28
CA PHE A 32 -3.64 2.09 5.01
C PHE A 32 -4.56 2.56 6.13
N ARG A 33 -4.09 3.49 6.97
CA ARG A 33 -4.91 4.04 8.07
C ARG A 33 -6.17 4.74 7.57
N LEU A 34 -6.05 5.43 6.44
CA LEU A 34 -7.20 6.08 5.81
C LEU A 34 -8.16 5.04 5.22
N SER A 35 -7.66 3.94 4.64
CA SER A 35 -8.50 2.90 4.04
C SER A 35 -9.29 2.15 5.11
N GLU A 36 -8.73 1.99 6.32
CA GLU A 36 -9.46 1.47 7.49
C GLU A 36 -10.66 2.34 7.89
N GLN A 37 -10.64 3.64 7.56
CA GLN A 37 -11.72 4.59 7.89
C GLN A 37 -12.66 4.85 6.71
N ARG A 38 -12.19 4.66 5.47
CA ARG A 38 -12.91 5.01 4.23
C ARG A 38 -12.70 3.92 3.18
N SER A 39 -13.70 3.06 3.00
CA SER A 39 -13.66 1.98 2.02
C SER A 39 -13.52 2.46 0.57
N GLU A 40 -13.88 3.71 0.28
CA GLU A 40 -13.81 4.33 -1.05
C GLU A 40 -12.38 4.36 -1.62
N ILE A 41 -11.36 4.27 -0.77
CA ILE A 41 -9.96 4.28 -1.19
C ILE A 41 -9.30 2.89 -1.17
N ASP A 42 -9.99 1.84 -0.72
CA ASP A 42 -9.43 0.49 -0.59
C ASP A 42 -8.85 0.01 -1.92
N ASP A 43 -9.62 0.10 -3.01
CA ASP A 43 -9.17 -0.40 -4.31
C ASP A 43 -7.89 0.30 -4.79
N ARG A 44 -7.80 1.62 -4.62
CA ARG A 44 -6.60 2.38 -4.98
C ARG A 44 -5.42 2.00 -4.08
N TYR A 45 -5.68 1.85 -2.78
CA TYR A 45 -4.68 1.48 -1.79
C TYR A 45 -4.07 0.09 -2.08
N TYR A 46 -4.90 -0.95 -2.21
CA TYR A 46 -4.39 -2.30 -2.45
C TYR A 46 -3.70 -2.43 -3.80
N ASN A 47 -4.17 -1.73 -4.84
CA ASN A 47 -3.48 -1.67 -6.13
C ASN A 47 -2.08 -1.03 -6.00
N ALA A 48 -1.97 0.08 -5.28
CA ALA A 48 -0.68 0.74 -5.04
C ALA A 48 0.28 -0.16 -4.23
N LEU A 49 -0.22 -0.82 -3.18
CA LEU A 49 0.55 -1.75 -2.37
C LEU A 49 1.04 -2.96 -3.18
N TYR A 50 0.16 -3.56 -4.00
CA TYR A 50 0.51 -4.71 -4.85
C TYR A 50 1.56 -4.34 -5.91
N LYS A 51 1.41 -3.17 -6.54
CA LYS A 51 2.41 -2.65 -7.47
C LYS A 51 3.76 -2.46 -6.78
N LYS A 52 3.78 -1.87 -5.58
CA LYS A 52 5.01 -1.67 -4.81
C LYS A 52 5.69 -2.99 -4.43
N LEU A 53 4.90 -4.02 -4.10
CA LEU A 53 5.42 -5.37 -3.86
C LEU A 53 5.97 -6.04 -5.14
N SER A 54 5.52 -5.61 -6.31
CA SER A 54 6.00 -6.14 -7.60
C SER A 54 7.33 -5.52 -8.04
N GLU A 55 7.80 -4.47 -7.39
CA GLU A 55 9.08 -3.81 -7.71
C GLU A 55 10.26 -4.57 -7.07
N PRO A 56 11.44 -4.65 -7.70
CA PRO A 56 12.57 -5.41 -7.16
C PRO A 56 13.24 -4.75 -5.93
N GLU A 57 13.03 -3.45 -5.73
CA GLU A 57 13.73 -2.61 -4.74
C GLU A 57 13.44 -2.99 -3.27
N TRP A 58 12.33 -3.66 -2.98
CA TRP A 58 11.96 -3.97 -1.59
C TRP A 58 12.83 -5.06 -0.96
N LYS A 59 13.35 -6.02 -1.74
CA LYS A 59 14.06 -7.20 -1.23
C LYS A 59 15.34 -6.85 -0.45
N ASN A 60 16.02 -5.78 -0.83
CA ASN A 60 17.29 -5.34 -0.21
C ASN A 60 17.13 -4.09 0.68
N SER A 61 15.90 -3.68 0.97
CA SER A 61 15.63 -2.43 1.68
C SER A 61 15.82 -2.55 3.19
N LYS A 62 16.36 -1.50 3.82
CA LYS A 62 16.34 -1.35 5.29
C LYS A 62 14.92 -1.23 5.87
N MET A 63 13.92 -0.96 5.03
CA MET A 63 12.51 -0.89 5.40
C MET A 63 11.74 -2.21 5.22
N LEU A 64 12.43 -3.31 4.85
CA LEU A 64 11.82 -4.60 4.52
C LEU A 64 10.83 -5.09 5.59
N SER A 65 11.26 -5.12 6.86
CA SER A 65 10.40 -5.57 7.98
C SER A 65 9.13 -4.72 8.11
N THR A 66 9.26 -3.39 7.98
CA THR A 66 8.11 -2.48 8.02
C THR A 66 7.16 -2.72 6.85
N PHE A 67 7.69 -2.96 5.65
CA PHE A 67 6.89 -3.21 4.46
C PHE A 67 6.16 -4.56 4.53
N LEU A 68 6.84 -5.63 4.94
CA LEU A 68 6.22 -6.94 5.12
C LEU A 68 5.13 -6.91 6.20
N ASN A 69 5.37 -6.19 7.31
CA ASN A 69 4.35 -6.00 8.34
C ASN A 69 3.14 -5.23 7.81
N LEU A 70 3.34 -4.23 6.96
CA LEU A 70 2.24 -3.53 6.31
C LEU A 70 1.42 -4.50 5.45
N ILE A 71 2.08 -5.25 4.55
CA ILE A 71 1.41 -6.23 3.68
C ILE A 71 0.63 -7.27 4.49
N PHE A 72 1.23 -7.80 5.57
CA PHE A 72 0.58 -8.74 6.46
C PHE A 72 -0.70 -8.16 7.08
N LYS A 73 -0.62 -6.94 7.62
CA LYS A 73 -1.79 -6.25 8.20
C LYS A 73 -2.87 -5.96 7.16
N SER A 74 -2.46 -5.54 5.95
CA SER A 74 -3.39 -5.33 4.85
C SER A 74 -4.13 -6.63 4.50
N MET A 75 -3.43 -7.75 4.37
CA MET A 75 -4.06 -9.05 4.09
C MET A 75 -4.98 -9.52 5.22
N LEU A 76 -4.62 -9.29 6.49
CA LEU A 76 -5.49 -9.65 7.62
C LEU A 76 -6.81 -8.86 7.65
N LYS A 77 -6.78 -7.61 7.17
CA LYS A 77 -7.94 -6.71 7.17
C LYS A 77 -8.82 -6.89 5.93
N ASP A 78 -8.24 -7.40 4.85
CA ASP A 78 -8.88 -7.56 3.56
C ASP A 78 -9.98 -8.64 3.59
N SER A 79 -11.21 -8.29 3.20
CA SER A 79 -12.31 -9.25 3.07
C SER A 79 -12.33 -9.97 1.72
N MET A 80 -11.54 -9.53 0.74
CA MET A 80 -11.51 -10.08 -0.61
C MET A 80 -10.42 -11.15 -0.75
N GLU A 81 -10.79 -12.41 -0.55
CA GLU A 81 -9.84 -13.52 -0.57
C GLU A 81 -9.02 -13.65 -1.86
N ALA A 82 -9.59 -13.28 -3.02
CA ALA A 82 -8.88 -13.31 -4.30
C ALA A 82 -7.65 -12.40 -4.28
N ARG A 83 -7.75 -11.25 -3.62
CA ARG A 83 -6.66 -10.27 -3.45
C ARG A 83 -5.62 -10.77 -2.47
N ILE A 84 -6.05 -11.34 -1.34
CA ILE A 84 -5.15 -12.00 -0.38
C ILE A 84 -4.31 -13.09 -1.08
N ARG A 85 -4.96 -13.98 -1.84
CA ARG A 85 -4.26 -15.03 -2.60
C ARG A 85 -3.26 -14.46 -3.61
N ALA A 86 -3.59 -13.35 -4.26
CA ALA A 86 -2.68 -12.67 -5.19
C ALA A 86 -1.43 -12.11 -4.48
N PHE A 87 -1.59 -11.50 -3.30
CA PHE A 87 -0.48 -11.03 -2.47
C PHE A 87 0.42 -12.19 -2.01
N ILE A 88 -0.16 -13.27 -1.49
CA ILE A 88 0.58 -14.47 -1.07
C ILE A 88 1.37 -15.04 -2.25
N LYS A 89 0.72 -15.24 -3.41
CA LYS A 89 1.39 -15.75 -4.61
C LYS A 89 2.58 -14.88 -5.00
N ARG A 90 2.45 -13.56 -4.93
CA ARG A 90 3.53 -12.63 -5.28
C ARG A 90 4.69 -12.67 -4.29
N LEU A 91 4.42 -12.82 -3.00
CA LEU A 91 5.47 -12.92 -1.98
C LEU A 91 6.35 -14.16 -2.14
N LEU A 92 5.78 -15.25 -2.68
CA LEU A 92 6.46 -16.52 -2.89
C LEU A 92 7.19 -16.62 -4.24
N GLN A 93 7.09 -15.59 -5.09
CA GLN A 93 7.78 -15.49 -6.39
C GLN A 93 9.18 -14.85 -6.25
#